data_AF-A0A9E4YMF8-F1
#
_entry.id   AF-A0A9E4YMF8-F1
#
_cell.length_a   1.000
_cell.length_b   1.000
_cell.length_c   1.000
_cell.angle_alpha   90.00
_cell.angle_beta   90.00
_cell.angle_gamma   90.00
#
_symmetry.space_group_name_H-M   'P 1'
#
loop_
_entity.id
_entity.type
_entity.pdbx_description
1 polymer ?
#
loop_
_entity_poly.entity_id
_entity_poly.type
_entity_poly.pdbx_seq_one_letter_code
_entity_poly.pdbx_strand_id
1 'polypeptide(L)' 'MFSQGGAERRDRDAPLAARMRPRKLDDFIGQEHLVGEGHILRRLMETDSLPS' A
#
# COMPACT_ATOMS: atom_id res chain seq x y z
N MET A 1 12.96 25.66 8.36
CA MET A 1 11.62 25.44 7.78
C MET A 1 11.80 24.68 6.48
N PHE A 2 11.52 23.37 6.44
CA PHE A 2 11.65 22.56 5.23
C PHE A 2 10.28 22.00 4.82
N SER A 3 9.91 22.30 3.57
CA SER A 3 9.35 21.34 2.63
C SER A 3 7.93 20.78 2.88
N GLN A 4 6.91 21.50 2.43
CA GLN A 4 5.62 20.88 2.06
C GLN A 4 5.36 20.82 0.54
N GLY A 5 6.04 21.61 -0.29
CA GLY A 5 5.78 21.62 -1.76
C GLY A 5 6.47 20.53 -2.59
N GLY A 6 7.20 19.59 -1.98
CA GLY A 6 8.01 18.61 -2.71
C GLY A 6 7.29 17.31 -3.07
N ALA A 7 6.33 16.88 -2.26
CA ALA A 7 5.66 15.57 -2.41
C ALA A 7 4.59 15.61 -3.51
N GLU A 8 3.77 16.66 -3.56
CA GLU A 8 2.70 16.82 -4.54
C GLU A 8 3.22 16.88 -5.98
N ARG A 9 4.38 17.53 -6.19
CA ARG A 9 5.03 17.59 -7.50
C ARG A 9 5.50 16.20 -7.96
N ARG A 10 6.06 15.39 -7.05
CA ARG A 10 6.51 14.04 -7.36
C ARG A 10 5.36 13.13 -7.78
N ASP A 11 4.19 13.27 -7.16
CA ASP A 11 3.01 12.45 -7.50
C ASP A 11 2.44 12.78 -8.89
N ARG A 12 2.48 14.07 -9.28
CA ARG A 12 1.99 14.51 -10.59
C ARG A 12 2.89 14.04 -11.75
N ASP A 13 4.19 14.00 -11.51
CA ASP A 13 5.20 13.59 -12.50
C ASP A 13 5.55 12.09 -12.39
N ALA A 14 4.94 11.36 -11.45
CA ALA A 14 5.16 9.93 -11.27
C ALA A 14 4.57 9.10 -12.43
N PRO A 15 5.21 7.97 -12.79
CA PRO A 15 4.66 7.03 -13.75
C PRO A 15 3.27 6.54 -13.34
N LEU A 16 2.43 6.18 -14.32
CA LEU A 16 1.06 5.71 -14.07
C LEU A 16 1.02 4.58 -13.03
N ALA A 17 1.92 3.59 -13.13
CA ALA A 17 1.97 2.48 -12.19
C ALA A 17 2.19 2.92 -10.73
N ALA A 18 3.05 3.92 -10.51
CA ALA A 18 3.28 4.47 -9.17
C ALA A 18 2.03 5.21 -8.65
N ARG A 19 1.33 5.93 -9.52
CA ARG A 19 0.08 6.63 -9.19
C ARG A 19 -1.10 5.69 -8.95
N MET A 20 -1.10 4.52 -9.58
CA MET A 20 -2.12 3.46 -9.41
C MET A 20 -1.85 2.56 -8.21
N ARG A 21 -0.78 2.81 -7.43
CA ARG A 21 -0.47 1.99 -6.26
C ARG A 21 -1.64 2.04 -5.26
N PRO A 22 -2.18 0.88 -4.85
CA PRO A 22 -3.21 0.77 -3.81
C PRO A 22 -2.83 1.55 -2.55
N ARG A 23 -3.79 2.31 -2.00
CA ARG A 23 -3.62 3.04 -0.73
C ARG A 23 -4.09 2.20 0.45
N LYS A 24 -5.04 1.30 0.21
CA LYS A 24 -5.54 0.31 1.16
C LYS A 24 -5.36 -1.09 0.60
N LEU A 25 -5.37 -2.06 1.50
CA LEU A 25 -5.25 -3.46 1.12
C LEU A 25 -6.49 -3.93 0.34
N ASP A 26 -7.66 -3.37 0.63
CA ASP A 26 -8.92 -3.64 -0.08
C ASP A 26 -8.91 -3.15 -1.54
N ASP A 27 -8.04 -2.20 -1.88
CA ASP A 27 -7.87 -1.72 -3.26
C ASP A 27 -6.96 -2.67 -4.08
N PHE A 28 -6.39 -3.69 -3.45
CA PHE A 28 -5.44 -4.61 -4.08
C PHE A 28 -6.19 -5.74 -4.82
N ILE A 29 -6.14 -5.71 -6.15
CA ILE A 29 -6.92 -6.62 -6.99
C ILE A 29 -6.15 -7.92 -7.30
N GLY A 30 -6.85 -9.05 -7.28
CA GLY A 30 -6.35 -10.33 -7.77
C GLY A 30 -5.63 -11.21 -6.75
N GLN A 31 -5.53 -10.79 -5.48
CA GLN A 31 -4.85 -11.54 -4.41
C GLN A 31 -5.73 -11.75 -3.16
N GLU A 32 -7.05 -11.87 -3.33
CA GLU A 32 -8.01 -12.01 -2.22
C GLU A 32 -7.66 -13.13 -1.24
N HIS A 33 -7.20 -14.29 -1.73
CA HIS A 33 -6.78 -15.42 -0.90
C HIS A 33 -5.55 -15.16 -0.01
N LEU A 34 -4.80 -14.08 -0.26
CA LEU A 34 -3.66 -13.66 0.55
C LEU A 34 -4.01 -12.48 1.46
N VAL A 35 -4.69 -11.47 0.91
CA VAL A 35 -4.89 -10.17 1.55
C VAL A 35 -6.30 -9.91 2.03
N GLY A 36 -7.26 -10.78 1.70
CA GLY A 36 -8.64 -10.68 2.15
C GLY A 36 -8.79 -10.90 3.66
N GLU A 37 -9.96 -10.57 4.16
CA GLU A 37 -10.31 -10.72 5.57
C GLU A 37 -10.10 -12.16 6.06
N GLY A 38 -9.45 -12.31 7.22
CA GLY A 38 -9.15 -13.61 7.81
C GLY A 38 -8.01 -14.42 7.16
N HIS A 39 -7.40 -13.93 6.06
CA HIS A 39 -6.26 -14.58 5.43
C HIS A 39 -4.93 -14.28 6.14
N ILE A 40 -3.92 -15.11 5.87
CA ILE A 40 -2.68 -15.18 6.65
C ILE A 40 -1.92 -13.84 6.67
N LEU A 41 -1.78 -13.15 5.53
CA LEU A 41 -1.03 -11.90 5.49
C LEU A 41 -1.77 -10.79 6.23
N ARG A 42 -3.10 -10.75 6.12
CA ARG A 42 -3.93 -9.78 6.86
C ARG A 42 -3.77 -9.96 8.37
N ARG A 43 -3.85 -11.21 8.85
CA ARG A 43 -3.64 -11.53 10.27
C ARG A 43 -2.23 -11.16 10.74
N LEU A 44 -1.19 -11.47 9.95
CA LEU A 44 0.18 -11.12 10.31
C LEU A 44 0.38 -9.61 10.44
N MET A 45 -0.20 -8.82 9.52
CA MET A 45 -0.19 -7.35 9.59
C MET A 45 -0.96 -6.80 10.80
N GLU A 46 -2.10 -7.40 11.15
CA GLU A 46 -2.87 -7.02 12.35
C GLU A 46 -2.09 -7.28 13.64
N THR A 47 -1.29 -8.35 13.67
CA THR A 47 -0.46 -8.73 14.82
C THR A 47 0.94 -8.09 14.82
N ASP A 48 1.26 -7.29 13.80
CA ASP A 48 2.59 -6.70 13.55
C ASP A 48 3.74 -7.72 13.65
N SER A 49 3.50 -8.93 13.14
CA SER A 49 4.44 -10.05 13.25
C SER A 49 4.98 -10.44 11.88
N LEU A 50 6.25 -10.15 11.64
CA LEU A 50 6.96 -10.55 10.44
C LEU A 50 7.75 -11.84 10.73
N PRO A 51 7.50 -12.94 9.99
CA PRO A 51 8.35 -14.12 10.07
C PRO A 51 9.73 -13.81 9.47
N SER A 52 10.80 -14.20 10.16
CA SER A 52 12.21 -14.03 9.75
C SER A 52 12.74 -15.23 8.97
#